data_AF-A0A7C6EL78-F1
#
_entry.id   AF-A0A7C6EL78-F1
#
_cell.length_a   1.000
_cell.length_b   1.000
_cell.length_c   1.000
_cell.angle_alpha   90.00
_cell.angle_beta   90.00
_cell.angle_gamma   90.00
#
_symmetry.space_group_name_H-M   'P 1'
#
loop_
_entity.id
_entity.type
_entity.pdbx_description
1 polymer ?
#
loop_
_entity_poly.entity_id
_entity_poly.type
_entity_poly.pdbx_seq_one_letter_code
_entity_poly.pdbx_strand_id
1 'polypeptide(L)'
;SLFSVLGECPEVGEELLEAYAILTAMGPTYFWFQWEELVNIGESFGLGHGEAKKALHQMIVGAAKTLFTSNLTSEEIMDLIPLRPLAEEEATLKKIYQNRLKNLYEKLKP
;
A
#
# COMPACT_ATOMS: atom_id res chain seq x y z
N SER A 1 -10.50 -17.70 17.77
CA SER A 1 -11.32 -16.47 17.82
C SER A 1 -12.40 -16.57 16.75
N LEU A 2 -13.59 -15.98 16.95
CA LEU A 2 -14.65 -15.89 15.93
C LEU A 2 -14.14 -15.24 14.62
N PHE A 3 -13.16 -14.34 14.72
CA PHE A 3 -12.70 -13.53 13.58
C PHE A 3 -11.56 -14.13 12.77
N SER A 4 -11.02 -15.31 13.14
CA SER A 4 -9.83 -15.86 12.46
C SER A 4 -10.04 -16.22 10.99
N VAL A 5 -11.31 -16.37 10.56
CA VAL A 5 -11.66 -16.60 9.14
C VAL A 5 -11.55 -15.33 8.29
N LEU A 6 -11.51 -14.16 8.91
CA LEU A 6 -11.44 -12.85 8.25
C LEU A 6 -10.00 -12.31 8.18
N GLY A 7 -9.03 -13.01 8.78
CA GLY A 7 -7.63 -12.61 8.84
C GLY A 7 -7.09 -12.60 10.26
N GLU A 8 -6.00 -11.86 10.45
CA GLU A 8 -5.36 -11.68 11.75
C GLU A 8 -6.09 -10.61 12.57
N CYS A 9 -6.17 -10.83 13.88
CA CYS A 9 -6.78 -9.91 14.83
C CYS A 9 -5.79 -9.70 15.99
N PRO A 10 -4.84 -8.76 15.85
CA PRO A 10 -3.85 -8.51 16.88
C PRO A 10 -4.48 -7.83 18.09
N GLU A 11 -4.04 -8.21 19.29
CA GLU A 11 -4.34 -7.50 20.53
C GLU A 11 -3.30 -6.40 20.74
N VAL A 12 -3.75 -5.16 20.93
CA VAL A 12 -2.90 -3.97 21.02
C VAL A 12 -3.34 -3.08 22.17
N GLY A 13 -2.43 -2.27 22.70
CA GLY A 13 -2.77 -1.26 23.70
C GLY A 13 -3.79 -0.25 23.18
N GLU A 14 -4.65 0.24 24.06
CA GLU A 14 -5.71 1.22 23.72
C GLU A 14 -5.11 2.49 23.10
N GLU A 15 -3.94 2.91 23.59
CA GLU A 15 -3.18 4.07 23.10
C GLU A 15 -2.67 3.93 21.66
N LEU A 16 -2.75 2.74 21.08
CA LEU A 16 -2.32 2.46 19.71
C LEU A 16 -3.50 2.33 18.74
N LEU A 17 -4.75 2.36 19.20
CA LEU A 17 -5.92 2.08 18.37
C LEU A 17 -6.05 3.05 17.20
N GLU A 18 -5.86 4.34 17.41
CA GLU A 18 -5.92 5.35 16.34
C GLU A 18 -4.79 5.17 15.33
N ALA A 19 -3.60 4.77 15.81
CA ALA A 19 -2.46 4.49 14.94
C ALA A 19 -2.76 3.28 14.03
N TYR A 20 -3.30 2.20 14.60
CA TYR A 20 -3.72 1.03 13.83
C TYR A 20 -4.87 1.34 12.87
N ALA A 21 -5.84 2.17 13.28
CA ALA A 21 -6.94 2.58 12.42
C ALA A 21 -6.44 3.33 11.17
N ILE A 22 -5.53 4.30 11.34
CA ILE A 22 -4.95 5.04 10.21
C ILE A 22 -4.08 4.13 9.35
N LEU A 23 -3.28 3.26 9.95
CA LEU A 23 -2.33 2.42 9.21
C LEU A 23 -3.04 1.30 8.43
N THR A 24 -3.96 0.58 9.08
CA THR A 24 -4.47 -0.71 8.58
C THR A 24 -5.94 -0.63 8.15
N ALA A 25 -6.81 0.04 8.92
CA ALA A 25 -8.23 0.13 8.56
C ALA A 25 -8.46 1.11 7.39
N MET A 26 -7.78 2.26 7.41
CA MET A 26 -7.81 3.25 6.33
C MET A 26 -6.76 2.99 5.25
N GLY A 27 -5.74 2.18 5.53
CA GLY A 27 -4.65 1.81 4.63
C GLY A 27 -5.06 1.49 3.19
N PRO A 28 -6.06 0.62 2.96
CA PRO A 28 -6.52 0.29 1.62
C PRO A 28 -6.97 1.50 0.79
N THR A 29 -7.55 2.51 1.44
CA THR A 29 -8.05 3.73 0.75
C THR A 29 -6.93 4.55 0.13
N TYR A 30 -5.70 4.39 0.60
CA TYR A 30 -4.54 5.09 0.05
C TYR A 30 -4.15 4.53 -1.31
N PHE A 31 -4.46 3.26 -1.59
CA PHE A 31 -3.95 2.55 -2.76
C PHE A 31 -5.02 2.22 -3.80
N TRP A 32 -6.29 2.01 -3.41
CA TRP A 32 -7.32 1.54 -4.34
C TRP A 32 -7.43 2.38 -5.62
N PHE A 33 -7.47 3.71 -5.49
CA PHE A 33 -7.56 4.58 -6.68
C PHE A 33 -6.29 4.54 -7.53
N GLN A 34 -5.11 4.33 -6.93
CA GLN A 34 -3.85 4.20 -7.66
C GLN A 34 -3.83 2.88 -8.45
N TRP A 35 -4.30 1.79 -7.85
CA TRP A 35 -4.39 0.50 -8.51
C TRP A 35 -5.41 0.52 -9.65
N GLU A 36 -6.58 1.12 -9.43
CA GLU A 36 -7.59 1.29 -10.49
C GLU A 36 -6.99 2.09 -11.67
N GLU A 37 -6.21 3.13 -11.40
CA GLU A 37 -5.54 3.90 -12.45
C GLU A 37 -4.51 3.08 -13.22
N LEU A 38 -3.76 2.19 -12.55
CA LEU A 38 -2.85 1.27 -13.23
C LEU A 38 -3.58 0.28 -14.13
N VAL A 39 -4.80 -0.15 -13.76
CA VAL A 39 -5.66 -0.96 -14.63
C VAL A 39 -6.04 -0.17 -15.87
N ASN A 40 -6.53 1.07 -15.71
CA ASN A 40 -6.91 1.94 -16.82
C ASN A 40 -5.74 2.19 -17.79
N ILE A 41 -4.54 2.46 -17.25
CA ILE A 41 -3.32 2.64 -18.05
C ILE A 41 -2.98 1.35 -18.81
N GLY A 42 -3.03 0.19 -18.16
CA GLY A 42 -2.80 -1.09 -18.80
C GLY A 42 -3.77 -1.38 -19.96
N GLU A 43 -5.05 -1.04 -19.78
CA GLU A 43 -6.06 -1.13 -20.84
C GLU A 43 -5.78 -0.18 -21.99
N SER A 44 -5.27 1.03 -21.71
CA SER A 44 -4.86 1.98 -22.76
C SER A 44 -3.71 1.44 -23.63
N PHE A 45 -2.93 0.49 -23.11
CA PHE A 45 -1.88 -0.23 -23.85
C PHE A 45 -2.40 -1.45 -24.62
N GLY A 46 -3.70 -1.77 -24.50
CA GLY A 46 -4.36 -2.86 -25.22
C GLY A 46 -4.63 -4.12 -24.39
N LEU A 47 -4.39 -4.12 -23.08
CA LEU A 47 -4.75 -5.24 -22.21
C LEU A 47 -6.28 -5.33 -22.06
N GLY A 48 -6.82 -6.55 -21.96
CA GLY A 48 -8.22 -6.72 -21.57
C GLY A 48 -8.41 -6.39 -20.08
N HIS A 49 -9.56 -5.82 -19.69
CA HIS A 49 -9.86 -5.45 -18.29
C HIS A 49 -9.57 -6.57 -17.28
N GLY A 50 -10.06 -7.78 -17.55
CA GLY A 50 -9.85 -8.94 -16.68
C GLY A 50 -8.38 -9.39 -16.60
N GLU A 51 -7.64 -9.26 -17.70
CA GLU A 51 -6.21 -9.55 -17.76
C GLU A 51 -5.40 -8.52 -16.96
N ALA A 52 -5.68 -7.22 -17.17
CA ALA A 52 -5.03 -6.12 -16.47
C ALA A 52 -5.23 -6.23 -14.95
N LYS A 53 -6.45 -6.49 -14.47
CA LYS A 53 -6.73 -6.69 -13.04
C LYS A 53 -5.99 -7.89 -12.46
N LYS A 54 -5.99 -9.02 -13.18
CA LYS A 54 -5.31 -10.24 -12.72
C LYS A 54 -3.79 -10.04 -12.62
N ALA A 55 -3.20 -9.43 -13.65
CA ALA A 55 -1.78 -9.12 -13.69
C ALA A 55 -1.38 -8.15 -12.57
N LEU A 56 -2.16 -7.07 -12.39
CA LEU A 56 -1.90 -6.09 -11.33
C LEU A 56 -2.03 -6.71 -9.93
N HIS A 57 -3.07 -7.53 -9.69
CA HIS A 57 -3.23 -8.23 -8.41
C HIS A 57 -2.02 -9.12 -8.09
N GLN A 58 -1.56 -9.92 -9.07
CA GLN A 58 -0.38 -10.77 -8.88
C GLN A 58 0.89 -9.96 -8.63
N MET A 59 1.06 -8.83 -9.34
CA MET A 59 2.17 -7.90 -9.12
C MET A 59 2.15 -7.32 -7.70
N ILE A 60 0.99 -6.83 -7.21
CA ILE A 60 0.85 -6.27 -5.86
C ILE A 60 1.19 -7.31 -4.79
N VAL A 61 0.65 -8.52 -4.91
CA VAL A 61 0.94 -9.62 -3.95
C VAL A 61 2.43 -9.96 -3.95
N GLY A 62 3.04 -10.07 -5.13
CA GLY A 62 4.47 -10.32 -5.28
C GLY A 62 5.33 -9.21 -4.68
N ALA A 63 5.01 -7.96 -4.98
CA ALA A 63 5.73 -6.78 -4.48
C ALA A 63 5.64 -6.67 -2.95
N ALA A 64 4.45 -6.85 -2.38
CA ALA A 64 4.26 -6.86 -0.93
C ALA A 64 5.03 -8.00 -0.26
N LYS A 65 4.99 -9.21 -0.85
CA LYS A 65 5.75 -10.35 -0.33
C LYS A 65 7.25 -10.08 -0.36
N THR A 66 7.79 -9.54 -1.45
CA THR A 66 9.22 -9.17 -1.54
C THR A 66 9.57 -8.12 -0.49
N LEU A 67 8.74 -7.08 -0.34
CA LEU A 67 9.00 -5.99 0.60
C LEU A 67 9.04 -6.45 2.07
N PHE A 68 8.12 -7.33 2.48
CA PHE A 68 7.94 -7.67 3.89
C PHE A 68 8.51 -9.03 4.31
N THR A 69 8.79 -9.94 3.37
CA THR A 69 9.22 -11.31 3.71
C THR A 69 10.57 -11.71 3.13
N SER A 70 11.19 -10.86 2.32
CA SER A 70 12.56 -11.12 1.86
C SER A 70 13.59 -10.80 2.95
N ASN A 71 14.81 -11.29 2.78
CA ASN A 71 15.94 -10.94 3.65
C ASN A 71 16.70 -9.69 3.18
N LEU A 72 16.12 -8.94 2.24
CA LEU A 72 16.73 -7.74 1.66
C LEU A 72 16.34 -6.51 2.48
N THR A 73 17.24 -5.53 2.49
CA THR A 73 16.95 -4.20 3.00
C THR A 73 16.00 -3.45 2.06
N SER A 74 15.32 -2.42 2.58
CA SER A 74 14.48 -1.55 1.75
C SER A 74 15.25 -0.91 0.59
N GLU A 75 16.54 -0.58 0.79
CA GLU A 75 17.37 0.00 -0.27
C GLU A 75 17.63 -1.02 -1.39
N GLU A 76 18.04 -2.24 -1.03
CA GLU A 76 18.24 -3.34 -1.99
C GLU A 76 16.94 -3.66 -2.75
N ILE A 77 15.79 -3.66 -2.07
CA ILE A 77 14.48 -3.90 -2.71
C ILE A 77 14.17 -2.82 -3.73
N MET A 78 14.40 -1.54 -3.39
CA MET A 78 14.15 -0.43 -4.30
C MET A 78 15.10 -0.40 -5.51
N ASP A 79 16.24 -1.09 -5.41
CA ASP A 79 17.24 -1.23 -6.49
C ASP A 79 17.03 -2.49 -7.36
N LEU A 80 16.12 -3.40 -7.00
CA LEU A 80 15.83 -4.62 -7.77
C LEU A 80 15.38 -4.35 -9.21
N ILE A 81 14.77 -3.18 -9.47
CA ILE A 81 14.27 -2.78 -10.79
C ILE A 81 14.98 -1.48 -11.19
N PRO A 82 15.84 -1.50 -12.23
CA PRO A 82 16.69 -0.35 -12.57
C PRO A 82 15.89 0.83 -13.15
N LEU A 83 14.74 0.56 -13.77
CA LEU A 83 13.89 1.57 -14.37
C LEU A 83 12.70 1.90 -13.45
N ARG A 84 12.66 3.13 -12.94
CA ARG A 84 11.63 3.61 -11.99
C ARG A 84 10.95 4.87 -12.51
N PRO A 85 9.91 4.74 -13.35
CA PRO A 85 9.26 5.88 -14.00
C PRO A 85 8.68 6.94 -13.05
N LEU A 86 8.43 6.58 -11.78
CA LEU A 86 7.85 7.48 -10.76
C LEU A 86 8.85 7.96 -9.71
N ALA A 87 10.16 7.72 -9.90
CA ALA A 87 11.18 8.04 -8.89
C ALA A 87 11.22 9.52 -8.51
N GLU A 88 11.01 10.42 -9.48
CA GLU A 88 11.02 11.88 -9.25
C GLU A 88 9.85 12.34 -8.36
N GLU A 89 8.74 11.60 -8.35
CA GLU A 89 7.53 11.93 -7.58
C GLU A 89 7.50 11.32 -6.17
N GLU A 90 8.45 10.44 -5.84
CA GLU A 90 8.47 9.76 -4.54
C GLU A 90 8.47 10.73 -3.36
N ALA A 91 9.26 11.81 -3.46
CA ALA A 91 9.35 12.82 -2.41
C ALA A 91 8.00 13.53 -2.19
N THR A 92 7.28 13.80 -3.28
CA THR A 92 5.94 14.40 -3.26
C THR A 92 4.93 13.46 -2.59
N LEU A 93 4.90 12.18 -2.98
CA LEU A 93 4.01 11.18 -2.40
C LEU A 93 4.27 10.99 -0.90
N LYS A 94 5.54 10.87 -0.49
CA LYS A 94 5.95 10.78 0.91
C LYS A 94 5.46 12.00 1.70
N LYS A 95 5.60 13.20 1.15
CA LYS A 95 5.12 14.44 1.77
C LYS A 95 3.59 14.48 1.91
N ILE A 96 2.84 13.98 0.92
CA ILE A 96 1.37 13.87 1.01
C ILE A 96 0.98 12.96 2.18
N TYR A 97 1.58 11.77 2.29
CA TYR A 97 1.29 10.85 3.40
C TYR A 97 1.62 11.49 4.75
N GLN A 98 2.81 12.07 4.88
CA GLN A 98 3.23 12.73 6.12
C GLN A 98 2.26 13.84 6.51
N ASN A 99 1.88 14.71 5.57
CA ASN A 99 0.99 15.83 5.86
C ASN A 99 -0.44 15.39 6.15
N ARG A 100 -0.99 14.44 5.41
CA ARG A 100 -2.40 14.04 5.58
C ARG A 100 -2.59 13.12 6.76
N LEU A 101 -1.76 12.08 6.88
CA LEU A 101 -1.94 11.04 7.89
C LEU A 101 -1.49 11.51 9.28
N LYS A 102 -0.38 12.24 9.39
CA LYS A 102 0.03 12.79 10.71
C LYS A 102 -0.98 13.81 11.20
N ASN A 103 -1.45 14.71 10.34
CA ASN A 103 -2.48 15.68 10.73
C ASN A 103 -3.80 15.01 11.12
N LEU A 104 -4.18 13.90 10.46
CA LEU A 104 -5.35 13.13 10.87
C LEU A 104 -5.12 12.46 12.22
N TYR A 105 -3.96 11.86 12.44
CA TYR A 105 -3.59 11.23 13.71
C TYR A 105 -3.68 12.22 14.88
N GLU A 106 -3.09 13.41 14.76
CA GLU A 106 -3.16 14.43 15.81
C GLU A 106 -4.60 14.90 16.10
N LYS A 107 -5.53 14.79 15.14
CA LYS A 107 -6.95 15.12 15.35
C LYS A 107 -7.75 14.01 16.01
N LEU A 108 -7.28 12.76 15.92
CA LEU A 108 -7.94 11.60 16.48
C LEU A 108 -7.44 11.25 17.88
N LYS A 109 -6.28 11.77 18.28
CA LYS A 109 -5.78 11.63 19.66
C LYS A 109 -6.79 12.24 20.65
N PRO A 110 -7.03 11.56 21.79
CA PRO A 110 -7.87 12.08 22.87
C PRO A 110 -7.38 13.42 23.45
#